data_AF-A0A7C8ZT93-F1
#
_entry.id   AF-A0A7C8ZT93-F1
#
_cell.length_a   1.000
_cell.length_b   1.000
_cell.length_c   1.000
_cell.angle_alpha   90.00
_cell.angle_beta   90.00
_cell.angle_gamma   90.00
#
_symmetry.space_group_name_H-M   'P 1'
#
loop_
_entity.id
_entity.type
_entity.pdbx_description
1 polymer ?
#
loop_
_entity_poly.entity_id
_entity_poly.type
_entity_poly.pdbx_seq_one_letter_code
_entity_poly.pdbx_strand_id
1 'polypeptide(L)'
;RYDITQIPDVYDSCKYDLLHNAHLNIESLDELFKVAQLLADGVIPNEYGINPKQKLKIGSKIARRLLGKILIDLRNTREEAINVAGLKNNYEHYTRSSKKEDANAPSIAHMKNEGVKESSLTADLAIDQDDDDEKETEYRLDPKYANVKTPERHVKTR
;
A
#
# COMPACT_ATOMS: atom_id res chain seq x y z
N ARG A 1 -35.10 -6.64 15.18
CA ARG A 1 -33.88 -6.19 15.90
C ARG A 1 -33.12 -5.27 14.97
N TYR A 2 -32.60 -4.13 15.43
CA TYR A 2 -31.85 -3.20 14.60
C TYR A 2 -30.36 -3.60 14.51
N ASP A 3 -29.74 -3.33 13.37
CA ASP A 3 -28.32 -3.55 13.12
C ASP A 3 -27.57 -2.21 13.21
N ILE A 4 -26.77 -2.05 14.27
CA ILE A 4 -26.02 -0.82 14.54
C ILE A 4 -24.82 -0.65 13.60
N THR A 5 -24.38 -1.70 12.92
CA THR A 5 -23.24 -1.65 11.99
C THR A 5 -23.57 -0.85 10.73
N GLN A 6 -24.85 -0.59 10.46
CA GLN A 6 -25.33 0.16 9.31
C GLN A 6 -25.38 1.68 9.53
N ILE A 7 -25.15 2.15 10.76
CA ILE A 7 -25.19 3.58 11.10
C ILE A 7 -24.20 4.42 10.25
N PRO A 8 -22.93 4.00 10.04
CA PRO A 8 -22.00 4.72 9.18
C PRO A 8 -22.52 4.86 7.74
N ASP A 9 -23.07 3.78 7.18
CA ASP A 9 -23.59 3.75 5.81
C ASP A 9 -24.80 4.69 5.64
N VAL A 10 -25.69 4.73 6.63
CA VAL A 10 -26.84 5.66 6.64
C VAL A 10 -26.37 7.10 6.74
N TYR A 11 -25.41 7.40 7.62
CA TYR A 11 -24.84 8.74 7.74
C TYR A 11 -24.18 9.20 6.44
N ASP A 12 -23.36 8.35 5.82
CA ASP A 12 -22.67 8.67 4.57
C ASP A 12 -23.65 8.88 3.41
N SER A 13 -24.69 8.05 3.31
CA SER A 13 -25.74 8.21 2.29
C SER A 13 -26.49 9.53 2.46
N CYS A 14 -26.91 9.86 3.69
CA CYS A 14 -27.60 11.12 3.97
C CYS A 14 -26.71 12.33 3.65
N LYS A 15 -25.44 12.26 4.06
CA LYS A 15 -24.45 13.31 3.78
C LYS A 15 -24.24 13.51 2.28
N TYR A 16 -24.13 12.41 1.54
CA TYR A 16 -23.97 12.43 0.10
C TYR A 16 -25.17 13.11 -0.57
N ASP A 17 -26.38 12.71 -0.20
CA ASP A 17 -27.60 13.27 -0.80
C ASP A 17 -27.76 14.75 -0.49
N LEU A 18 -27.45 15.20 0.73
CA LEU A 18 -27.45 16.63 1.07
C LEU A 18 -26.44 17.43 0.25
N LEU A 19 -25.27 16.88 -0.06
CA LEU A 19 -24.21 17.60 -0.77
C LEU A 19 -24.35 17.57 -2.28
N HIS A 20 -24.83 16.45 -2.84
CA HIS A 20 -24.80 16.20 -4.27
C HIS A 20 -26.20 16.10 -4.88
N ASN A 21 -27.20 15.72 -4.09
CA ASN A 21 -28.57 15.49 -4.54
C ASN A 21 -29.59 16.42 -3.87
N ALA A 22 -29.16 17.57 -3.34
CA ALA A 22 -30.04 18.54 -2.68
C ALA A 22 -31.26 18.94 -3.55
N HIS A 23 -31.09 18.95 -4.87
CA HIS A 23 -32.15 19.25 -5.84
C HIS A 23 -33.34 18.27 -5.81
N LEU A 24 -33.18 17.07 -5.24
CA LEU A 24 -34.26 16.10 -5.09
C LEU A 24 -35.26 16.50 -3.99
N ASN A 25 -34.90 17.45 -3.11
CA ASN A 25 -35.74 17.95 -2.01
C ASN A 25 -36.38 16.81 -1.19
N ILE A 26 -35.57 15.83 -0.81
CA ILE A 26 -36.02 14.67 -0.04
C ILE A 26 -36.56 15.14 1.31
N GLU A 27 -37.82 14.83 1.59
CA GLU A 27 -38.49 15.22 2.82
C GLU A 27 -37.78 14.63 4.04
N SER A 28 -37.63 15.45 5.09
CA SER A 28 -37.00 15.08 6.37
C SER A 28 -35.55 14.60 6.31
N LEU A 29 -34.85 14.74 5.17
CA LEU A 29 -33.46 14.32 5.04
C LEU A 29 -32.53 15.06 6.01
N ASP A 30 -32.75 16.36 6.25
CA ASP A 30 -31.98 17.14 7.22
C ASP A 30 -32.13 16.63 8.66
N GLU A 31 -33.34 16.22 9.04
CA GLU A 31 -33.61 15.64 10.36
C GLU A 31 -32.96 14.27 10.50
N LEU A 32 -33.11 13.42 9.48
CA LEU A 32 -32.47 12.10 9.42
C LEU A 32 -30.94 12.23 9.49
N PHE A 33 -30.35 13.13 8.72
CA PHE A 33 -28.91 13.39 8.74
C PHE A 33 -28.44 13.80 10.13
N LYS A 34 -29.18 14.68 10.82
CA LYS A 34 -28.83 15.12 12.18
C LYS A 34 -28.83 13.96 13.18
N VAL A 35 -29.83 13.08 13.12
CA VAL A 35 -29.88 11.88 13.99
C VAL A 35 -28.78 10.90 13.62
N ALA A 36 -28.60 10.62 12.33
CA ALA A 36 -27.56 9.71 11.83
C ALA A 36 -26.16 10.18 12.22
N GLN A 37 -25.89 11.50 12.13
CA GLN A 37 -24.62 12.09 12.55
C GLN A 37 -24.35 11.87 14.04
N LEU A 38 -25.32 12.15 14.91
CA LEU A 38 -25.17 11.94 16.36
C LEU A 38 -24.87 10.48 16.71
N LEU A 39 -25.50 9.53 15.99
CA LEU A 39 -25.23 8.11 16.16
C LEU A 39 -23.85 7.72 15.61
N ALA A 40 -23.48 8.22 14.43
CA ALA A 40 -22.22 7.94 13.76
C ALA A 40 -21.02 8.46 14.56
N ASP A 41 -21.13 9.64 15.17
CA ASP A 41 -20.11 10.23 16.04
C ASP A 41 -19.77 9.32 17.23
N GLY A 42 -20.74 8.53 17.70
CA GLY A 42 -20.54 7.52 18.74
C GLY A 42 -20.07 6.17 18.21
N VAL A 43 -20.64 5.68 17.11
CA VAL A 43 -20.39 4.33 16.59
C VAL A 43 -19.04 4.23 15.87
N ILE A 44 -18.74 5.17 14.97
CA ILE A 44 -17.55 5.10 14.10
C ILE A 44 -16.25 5.04 14.90
N PRO A 45 -16.00 5.90 15.91
CA PRO A 45 -14.77 5.80 16.69
C PRO A 45 -14.66 4.50 17.49
N ASN A 46 -15.80 3.89 17.82
CA ASN A 46 -15.89 2.67 18.63
C ASN A 46 -15.77 1.38 17.82
N GLU A 47 -15.85 1.44 16.48
CA GLU A 47 -15.46 0.34 15.59
C GLU A 47 -14.00 -0.07 15.79
N TYR A 48 -13.15 0.88 16.19
CA TYR A 48 -11.76 0.63 16.52
C TYR A 48 -11.56 0.21 17.98
N GLY A 49 -12.61 -0.07 18.74
CA GLY A 49 -12.56 -0.52 20.14
C GLY A 49 -13.18 0.49 21.10
N ILE A 50 -13.81 0.00 22.18
CA ILE A 50 -14.55 0.82 23.15
C ILE A 50 -13.72 1.21 24.38
N ASN A 51 -12.56 0.59 24.58
CA ASN A 51 -11.61 0.94 25.63
C ASN A 51 -10.18 1.14 25.07
N PRO A 52 -9.28 1.82 25.80
CA PRO A 52 -7.94 2.12 25.30
C PRO A 52 -7.13 0.88 24.87
N LYS A 53 -7.27 -0.24 25.58
CA LYS A 53 -6.56 -1.49 25.26
C LYS A 53 -7.02 -2.07 23.92
N GLN A 54 -8.33 -2.09 23.68
CA GLN A 54 -8.89 -2.53 22.39
C GLN A 54 -8.50 -1.59 21.26
N LYS A 55 -8.57 -0.27 21.47
CA LYS A 55 -8.12 0.75 20.50
C LYS A 55 -6.66 0.54 20.11
N LEU A 56 -5.79 0.28 21.08
CA LEU A 56 -4.40 -0.03 20.81
C LEU A 56 -4.25 -1.33 20.03
N LYS A 57 -4.94 -2.42 20.40
CA LYS A 57 -4.86 -3.72 19.71
C LYS A 57 -5.30 -3.60 18.25
N ILE A 58 -6.49 -3.04 18.00
CA ILE A 58 -7.07 -2.91 16.66
C ILE A 58 -6.27 -1.91 15.82
N GLY A 59 -5.98 -0.73 16.39
CA GLY A 59 -5.18 0.31 15.73
C GLY A 59 -3.79 -0.19 15.32
N SER A 60 -3.10 -0.94 16.21
CA SER A 60 -1.80 -1.52 15.90
C SER A 60 -1.87 -2.54 14.76
N LYS A 61 -2.93 -3.36 14.70
CA LYS A 61 -3.13 -4.35 13.63
C LYS A 61 -3.28 -3.68 12.26
N ILE A 62 -4.04 -2.58 12.19
CA ILE A 62 -4.25 -1.81 10.97
C ILE A 62 -2.98 -1.07 10.57
N ALA A 63 -2.38 -0.31 11.51
CA ALA A 63 -1.19 0.49 11.26
C ALA A 63 0.01 -0.37 10.83
N ARG A 64 0.22 -1.53 11.46
CA ARG A 64 1.28 -2.48 11.10
C ARG A 64 1.17 -2.93 9.64
N ARG A 65 -0.03 -3.29 9.19
CA ARG A 65 -0.26 -3.72 7.81
C ARG A 65 -0.02 -2.58 6.82
N LEU A 66 -0.57 -1.39 7.10
CA LEU A 66 -0.38 -0.21 6.25
C LEU A 66 1.10 0.17 6.13
N LEU A 67 1.81 0.23 7.26
CA LEU A 67 3.23 0.54 7.29
C LEU A 67 4.06 -0.51 6.54
N GLY A 68 3.73 -1.79 6.70
CA GLY A 68 4.35 -2.87 5.95
C GLY A 68 4.26 -2.67 4.43
N LYS A 69 3.07 -2.30 3.92
CA LYS A 69 2.89 -2.00 2.49
C LYS A 69 3.71 -0.79 2.05
N ILE A 70 3.68 0.30 2.81
CA ILE A 70 4.46 1.51 2.50
C ILE A 70 5.96 1.19 2.43
N LEU A 71 6.48 0.41 3.38
CA LEU A 71 7.90 0.01 3.40
C LEU A 71 8.27 -0.86 2.19
N ILE A 72 7.41 -1.80 1.80
CA ILE A 72 7.60 -2.63 0.61
C ILE A 72 7.57 -1.77 -0.66
N ASP A 73 6.59 -0.87 -0.78
CA ASP A 73 6.46 0.03 -1.94
C ASP A 73 7.67 0.96 -2.08
N LEU A 74 8.19 1.49 -0.96
CA LEU A 74 9.42 2.29 -0.95
C LEU A 74 10.63 1.47 -1.37
N ARG A 75 10.76 0.23 -0.89
CA ARG A 75 11.84 -0.67 -1.30
C ARG A 75 11.76 -0.99 -2.80
N ASN A 76 10.57 -1.30 -3.31
CA ASN A 76 10.35 -1.59 -4.72
C ASN A 76 10.70 -0.39 -5.60
N THR A 77 10.24 0.81 -5.23
CA THR A 77 10.55 2.07 -5.93
C THR A 77 12.06 2.31 -5.97
N ARG A 78 12.76 2.07 -4.86
CA ARG A 78 14.22 2.18 -4.79
C ARG A 78 14.93 1.16 -5.69
N GLU A 79 14.52 -0.11 -5.64
CA GLU A 79 15.10 -1.17 -6.50
C GLU A 79 14.88 -0.86 -7.99
N GLU A 80 13.67 -0.41 -8.36
CA GLU A 80 13.35 -0.01 -9.74
C GLU A 80 14.20 1.18 -10.22
N ALA A 81 14.34 2.22 -9.40
CA ALA A 81 15.16 3.39 -9.74
C ALA A 81 16.63 3.02 -9.97
N ILE A 82 17.19 2.12 -9.14
CA ILE A 82 18.56 1.62 -9.31
C ILE A 82 18.68 0.82 -10.61
N ASN A 83 17.73 -0.07 -10.90
CA ASN A 83 17.74 -0.88 -12.12
C ASN A 83 17.66 0.00 -13.38
N VAL A 84 16.78 1.01 -13.39
CA VAL A 84 16.65 1.95 -14.51
C VAL A 84 17.94 2.76 -14.69
N ALA A 85 18.57 3.23 -13.61
CA ALA A 85 19.84 3.94 -13.68
C ALA A 85 20.97 3.03 -14.20
N GLY A 86 21.04 1.78 -13.74
CA GLY A 86 21.99 0.78 -14.23
C GLY A 86 21.82 0.47 -15.71
N LEU A 87 20.58 0.35 -16.18
CA LEU A 87 20.28 0.18 -17.61
C LEU A 87 20.72 1.40 -18.44
N LYS A 88 20.44 2.63 -17.99
CA LYS A 88 20.89 3.86 -18.68
C LYS A 88 22.41 3.90 -18.83
N ASN A 89 23.15 3.56 -17.78
CA ASN A 89 24.61 3.51 -17.81
C ASN A 89 25.13 2.47 -18.83
N ASN A 90 24.47 1.31 -18.93
CA ASN A 90 24.82 0.30 -19.92
C ASN A 90 24.55 0.78 -21.36
N TYR A 91 23.43 1.47 -21.62
CA TYR A 91 23.13 2.05 -22.93
C TYR A 91 24.12 3.16 -23.32
N GLU A 92 24.55 4.01 -22.38
CA GLU A 92 25.60 5.00 -22.65
C GLU A 92 26.97 4.36 -22.94
N HIS A 93 27.30 3.26 -22.26
CA HIS A 93 28.53 2.52 -22.54
C HIS A 93 28.53 1.85 -23.92
N TYR A 94 27.41 1.23 -24.33
CA TYR A 94 27.26 0.64 -25.67
C TYR A 94 27.29 1.67 -26.80
N THR A 95 26.65 2.82 -26.62
CA THR A 95 26.64 3.90 -27.62
C THR A 95 27.97 4.67 -27.72
N ARG A 96 28.76 4.71 -26.64
CA ARG A 96 30.11 5.31 -26.66
C ARG A 96 31.16 4.38 -27.26
N SER A 97 31.02 3.06 -27.08
CA SER A 97 31.86 2.06 -27.73
C SER A 97 31.56 1.92 -29.23
N SER A 98 30.33 2.19 -29.67
CA SER A 98 29.96 2.18 -31.10
C SER A 98 30.42 3.43 -31.90
N LYS A 99 31.08 4.40 -31.26
CA LYS A 99 31.62 5.61 -31.91
C LYS A 99 33.16 5.64 -32.02
N LYS A 100 33.83 4.52 -31.74
CA LYS A 100 35.28 4.36 -31.96
C LYS A 100 35.56 3.09 -32.76
N GLU A 101 35.15 3.08 -34.02
CA GLU A 101 35.72 2.19 -35.02
C GLU A 101 36.27 3.04 -36.16
N ASP A 102 37.50 3.52 -35.95
CA ASP A 102 38.50 3.53 -37.01
C ASP A 102 39.87 3.30 -36.38
N ALA A 103 40.61 2.35 -36.98
CA ALA A 103 41.94 1.85 -36.65
C ALA A 103 42.08 0.74 -35.56
N ASN A 104 42.19 -0.48 -36.09
CA ASN A 104 42.98 -1.65 -35.64
C ASN A 104 42.55 -2.50 -34.43
N ALA A 105 42.39 -3.80 -34.72
CA ALA A 105 42.12 -4.96 -33.87
C ALA A 105 43.36 -5.44 -33.05
N PRO A 106 43.30 -6.59 -32.34
CA PRO A 106 42.39 -6.99 -31.26
C PRO A 106 43.19 -7.32 -29.97
N SER A 107 42.52 -7.47 -28.82
CA SER A 107 43.12 -8.15 -27.65
C SER A 107 42.07 -8.90 -26.83
N ILE A 108 42.24 -10.22 -26.79
CA ILE A 108 41.57 -11.15 -25.89
C ILE A 108 41.95 -10.81 -24.44
N ALA A 109 40.96 -10.66 -23.57
CA ALA A 109 41.15 -10.85 -22.14
C ALA A 109 39.89 -11.51 -21.55
N HIS A 110 40.02 -12.79 -21.20
CA HIS A 110 39.17 -13.44 -20.22
C HIS A 110 39.23 -12.67 -18.90
N MET A 111 38.07 -12.34 -18.30
CA MET A 111 37.95 -12.30 -16.84
C MET A 111 36.60 -12.84 -16.39
N LYS A 112 36.70 -13.66 -15.34
CA LYS A 112 35.74 -14.60 -14.81
C LYS A 112 34.54 -13.92 -14.16
N ASN A 113 33.38 -14.55 -14.35
CA ASN A 113 32.16 -14.31 -13.58
C ASN A 113 32.35 -14.89 -12.18
N GLU A 114 32.44 -14.04 -11.14
CA GLU A 114 32.35 -14.47 -9.74
C GLU A 114 31.13 -13.82 -9.09
N GLY A 115 30.19 -14.69 -8.69
CA GLY A 115 29.04 -14.32 -7.89
C GLY A 115 29.47 -13.88 -6.49
N VAL A 116 28.88 -12.78 -6.03
CA VAL A 116 29.06 -12.29 -4.66
C VAL A 116 27.70 -12.16 -3.99
N LYS A 117 27.33 -13.26 -3.32
CA LYS A 117 26.81 -13.37 -1.96
C LYS A 117 25.68 -12.41 -1.56
N GLU A 118 24.47 -12.95 -1.67
CA GLU A 118 23.47 -13.04 -0.60
C GLU A 118 24.03 -12.67 0.79
N SER A 119 23.67 -11.48 1.28
CA SER A 119 23.82 -11.14 2.70
C SER A 119 22.45 -11.26 3.36
N SER A 120 22.18 -12.46 3.88
CA SER A 120 21.15 -12.72 4.87
C SER A 120 21.41 -11.82 6.09
N LEU A 121 20.47 -10.91 6.35
CA LEU A 121 20.28 -10.29 7.66
C LEU A 121 18.78 -10.34 7.98
N THR A 122 18.24 -11.55 8.10
CA THR A 122 17.04 -11.79 8.90
C THR A 122 17.47 -11.87 10.35
N ALA A 123 17.52 -10.72 11.03
CA ALA A 123 17.58 -10.71 12.49
C ALA A 123 16.23 -11.21 12.99
N ASP A 124 16.25 -12.37 13.65
CA ASP A 124 15.12 -13.04 14.28
C ASP A 124 14.42 -12.11 15.28
N LEU A 125 13.36 -11.45 14.84
CA LEU A 125 12.34 -10.94 15.73
C LEU A 125 11.41 -12.11 16.01
N ALA A 126 11.59 -12.77 17.16
CA ALA A 126 10.64 -13.73 17.69
C ALA A 126 9.27 -13.03 17.80
N ILE A 127 8.40 -13.28 16.83
CA ILE A 127 7.01 -12.89 16.86
C ILE A 127 6.31 -13.92 17.74
N ASP A 128 5.91 -13.47 18.92
CA ASP A 128 5.05 -14.21 19.83
C ASP A 128 3.79 -14.62 19.05
N GLN A 129 3.65 -15.92 18.83
CA GLN A 129 2.48 -16.52 18.16
C GLN A 129 1.38 -16.63 19.20
N ASP A 130 0.62 -15.54 19.40
CA ASP A 130 -0.72 -15.65 19.94
C ASP A 130 -1.63 -16.16 18.81
N ASP A 131 -1.88 -17.47 18.83
CA ASP A 131 -2.89 -18.18 18.05
C ASP A 131 -4.26 -17.48 18.16
N ASP A 132 -4.67 -16.78 17.12
CA ASP A 132 -6.07 -16.44 16.86
C ASP A 132 -6.34 -16.88 15.42
N ASP A 133 -6.95 -18.07 15.27
CA ASP A 133 -7.49 -18.65 14.03
C ASP A 133 -8.64 -17.80 13.46
N GLU A 134 -8.32 -16.56 13.07
CA GLU A 134 -9.25 -15.65 12.43
C GLU A 134 -9.21 -15.91 10.93
N LYS A 135 -10.18 -16.69 10.43
CA LYS A 135 -10.42 -16.97 9.00
C LYS A 135 -9.92 -15.81 8.13
N GLU A 136 -8.91 -16.10 7.30
CA GLU A 136 -8.18 -15.14 6.48
C GLU A 136 -9.15 -14.38 5.57
N THR A 137 -9.65 -13.26 6.07
CA THR A 137 -10.43 -12.30 5.28
C THR A 137 -9.44 -11.63 4.34
N GLU A 138 -9.78 -11.58 3.05
CA GLU A 138 -8.93 -11.05 1.99
C GLU A 138 -8.73 -9.53 2.14
N TYR A 139 -7.85 -9.13 3.07
CA TYR A 139 -7.61 -7.71 3.35
C TYR A 139 -6.78 -7.09 2.24
N ARG A 140 -7.23 -5.93 1.72
CA ARG A 140 -6.46 -5.11 0.75
C ARG A 140 -5.09 -4.65 1.28
N LEU A 141 -4.91 -4.68 2.61
CA LEU A 141 -3.66 -4.34 3.28
C LEU A 141 -2.74 -5.55 3.48
N ASP A 142 -3.10 -6.73 2.98
CA ASP A 142 -2.25 -7.91 3.07
C ASP A 142 -0.94 -7.70 2.27
N PRO A 143 0.24 -7.95 2.88
CA PRO A 143 1.53 -7.90 2.20
C PRO A 143 1.61 -8.69 0.89
N LYS A 144 0.79 -9.73 0.70
CA LYS A 144 0.74 -10.48 -0.57
C LYS A 144 0.36 -9.59 -1.77
N TYR A 145 -0.41 -8.52 -1.54
CA TYR A 145 -0.74 -7.52 -2.57
C TYR A 145 0.27 -6.37 -2.67
N ALA A 146 1.34 -6.36 -1.89
CA ALA A 146 2.39 -5.34 -1.96
C ALA A 146 3.44 -5.68 -3.04
N ASN A 147 3.62 -6.96 -3.37
CA ASN A 147 4.60 -7.41 -4.36
C ASN A 147 4.08 -7.37 -5.80
N VAL A 148 3.36 -6.31 -6.17
CA VAL A 148 2.99 -6.10 -7.57
C VAL A 148 4.16 -5.41 -8.28
N LYS A 149 5.21 -6.17 -8.58
CA LYS A 149 6.20 -5.80 -9.61
C LYS A 149 5.48 -5.86 -10.95
N THR A 150 4.69 -4.83 -11.26
CA THR A 150 4.15 -4.63 -12.61
C THR A 150 5.12 -3.72 -13.33
N PRO A 151 6.07 -4.28 -14.11
CA PRO A 151 7.12 -3.50 -14.78
C PRO A 151 6.62 -2.40 -15.74
N GLU A 152 5.30 -2.27 -15.95
CA GLU A 152 4.70 -1.24 -16.80
C GLU A 152 3.66 -0.35 -16.09
N ARG A 153 3.52 -0.44 -14.76
CA ARG A 153 2.56 0.42 -14.03
C ARG A 153 3.11 1.84 -13.92
N HIS A 154 2.99 2.60 -14.99
CA HIS A 154 3.11 4.05 -14.95
C HIS A 154 2.05 4.59 -13.99
N VAL A 155 2.50 5.10 -12.83
CA VAL A 155 1.67 5.97 -11.99
C VAL A 155 1.44 7.23 -12.80
N LYS A 156 0.30 7.33 -13.48
CA LYS A 156 -0.16 8.59 -14.05
C LYS A 156 -0.41 9.54 -12.88
N THR A 157 0.51 10.47 -12.66
CA THR A 157 0.25 11.64 -11.84
C THR A 157 -0.83 12.45 -12.55
N ARG A 158 -1.89 12.76 -11.82
CA ARG A 158 -2.99 13.60 -12.29
C ARG A 158 -2.56 15.06 -12.33
#